data_AF-A0A4R0PXJ3-F1
#
_entry.id   AF-A0A4R0PXJ3-F1
#
_cell.length_a   1.000
_cell.length_b   1.000
_cell.length_c   1.000
_cell.angle_alpha   90.00
_cell.angle_beta   90.00
_cell.angle_gamma   90.00
#
_symmetry.space_group_name_H-M   'P 1'
#
loop_
_entity.id
_entity.type
_entity.pdbx_description
1 polymer ?
#
loop_
_entity_poly.entity_id
_entity_poly.type
_entity_poly.pdbx_seq_one_letter_code
_entity_poly.pdbx_strand_id
1 'polypeptide(L)'
;MSEQNPNFKVSVNTEIGRLRKLLIHSPDSGLGKVVPSKAQDWLFEDIVHLDTIRKGEYDYYIKLLMYFLDPEKIKGKLAEIDSEASDRNFYKPNHPDFHNSKSVIEIQNLLSEMLENESIRKKLVAAVCAIEGCTYKVQLELTNTDPKQLAEIFISGTLANDTMIFAPIPNLIFTRDVGTTINNHILLNKPAKKARVRETLLMRYIFFNHPLFEDYRNNILEIPDVTMHFLRPGDEPAFSTTLEGGDVMMVSPNHVLIGCSERTSEHGANEAIKLLFDQDVVEKVTVVKIPSKRDYMHLDTVFTQVKRDTWVILNSIAHSPKYNPYEPINFLKEPEKLEATTAIQFTKANPSEPKHFEHVEALLNDISQNDLKSTEPTKIIYSGNNQFPYDSREQWTDSCNLLAIKEGVVLGYDRNDKTVEAFKAAGFDVVDVKDLIQDLESGKVNAETITDTLILMPSAELSRARGGFHCMSLPILRDNL
;
A
#
# COMPACT_ATOMS: atom_id res chain seq x y z
N MET A 1 -7.78 14.64 17.60
CA MET A 1 -6.41 14.90 18.06
C MET A 1 -6.07 16.37 17.87
N SER A 2 -6.89 17.30 18.38
CA SER A 2 -6.79 18.75 18.09
C SER A 2 -5.67 19.49 18.83
N GLU A 3 -4.92 18.81 19.70
CA GLU A 3 -3.63 19.33 20.15
C GLU A 3 -2.62 19.15 19.02
N GLN A 4 -2.29 20.28 18.37
CA GLN A 4 -1.16 20.41 17.44
C GLN A 4 -0.01 19.56 17.97
N ASN A 5 0.41 18.56 17.21
CA ASN A 5 1.62 17.81 17.51
C ASN A 5 2.76 18.59 16.86
N PRO A 6 3.47 19.49 17.58
CA PRO A 6 4.47 20.37 16.99
C PRO A 6 5.65 19.63 16.33
N ASN A 7 5.68 18.29 16.45
CA ASN A 7 6.71 17.41 15.91
C ASN A 7 6.18 16.39 14.88
N PHE A 8 5.01 16.62 14.24
CA PHE A 8 4.56 15.72 13.17
C PHE A 8 5.47 15.84 11.94
N LYS A 9 6.10 14.72 11.57
CA LYS A 9 7.05 14.64 10.45
C LYS A 9 6.54 13.68 9.38
N VAL A 10 6.52 14.13 8.13
CA VAL A 10 6.39 13.29 6.94
C VAL A 10 7.77 13.12 6.35
N SER A 11 8.30 11.89 6.36
CA SER A 11 9.61 11.57 5.80
C SER A 11 9.76 10.07 5.59
N VAL A 12 9.68 9.62 4.34
CA VAL A 12 9.95 8.22 3.96
C VAL A 12 10.96 8.23 2.83
N ASN A 13 12.18 7.76 3.07
CA ASN A 13 13.27 7.79 2.11
C ASN A 13 13.89 6.41 1.84
N THR A 14 13.23 5.37 2.35
CA THR A 14 13.61 3.96 2.26
C THR A 14 12.37 3.10 2.52
N GLU A 15 12.31 1.88 1.98
CA GLU A 15 11.27 0.89 2.33
C GLU A 15 11.58 0.14 3.64
N ILE A 16 12.83 0.10 4.08
CA ILE A 16 13.31 -0.77 5.17
C ILE A 16 13.75 -0.03 6.43
N GLY A 17 13.87 1.29 6.38
CA GLY A 17 14.11 2.11 7.58
C GLY A 17 13.03 1.88 8.63
N ARG A 18 13.39 2.01 9.91
CA ARG A 18 12.47 1.71 11.03
C ARG A 18 11.21 2.55 10.91
N LEU A 19 10.07 1.88 10.79
CA LEU A 19 8.76 2.49 10.69
C LEU A 19 8.40 3.17 12.00
N ARG A 20 8.08 4.45 11.92
CA ARG A 20 7.69 5.28 13.08
C ARG A 20 6.24 5.69 13.02
N LYS A 21 5.72 5.97 11.82
CA LYS A 21 4.34 6.38 11.61
C LYS A 21 3.79 5.84 10.30
N LEU A 22 2.53 5.46 10.28
CA LEU A 22 1.79 5.06 9.08
C LEU A 22 0.32 5.46 9.17
N LEU A 23 -0.32 5.59 8.02
CA LEU A 23 -1.76 5.55 7.88
C LEU A 23 -2.22 4.11 7.64
N ILE A 24 -3.35 3.76 8.24
CA ILE A 24 -4.07 2.51 8.06
C ILE A 24 -5.57 2.78 7.89
N HIS A 25 -6.29 1.77 7.41
CA HIS A 25 -7.73 1.70 7.55
C HIS A 25 -8.15 0.32 8.02
N SER A 26 -8.85 0.29 9.14
CA SER A 26 -9.35 -0.95 9.74
C SER A 26 -10.51 -1.55 8.93
N PRO A 27 -10.63 -2.89 8.82
CA PRO A 27 -11.72 -3.55 8.11
C PRO A 27 -13.11 -3.08 8.59
N ASP A 28 -13.84 -2.37 7.72
CA ASP A 28 -15.12 -1.75 8.04
C ASP A 28 -16.33 -2.62 7.64
N SER A 29 -17.54 -2.13 7.89
CA SER A 29 -18.78 -2.86 7.58
C SER A 29 -19.02 -3.05 6.07
N GLY A 30 -18.47 -2.17 5.23
CA GLY A 30 -18.51 -2.25 3.78
C GLY A 30 -17.87 -3.51 3.23
N LEU A 31 -16.77 -3.97 3.84
CA LEU A 31 -16.11 -5.22 3.49
C LEU A 31 -17.02 -6.45 3.70
N GLY A 32 -17.85 -6.43 4.76
CA GLY A 32 -18.82 -7.50 5.04
C GLY A 32 -20.08 -7.47 4.16
N LYS A 33 -20.27 -6.43 3.34
CA LYS A 33 -21.45 -6.25 2.47
C LYS A 33 -21.17 -6.60 1.00
N VAL A 34 -19.95 -7.04 0.67
CA VAL A 34 -19.60 -7.45 -0.70
C VAL A 34 -20.33 -8.75 -1.04
N VAL A 35 -21.11 -8.73 -2.12
CA VAL A 35 -21.83 -9.90 -2.63
C VAL A 35 -21.11 -10.50 -3.84
N PRO A 36 -21.26 -11.81 -4.13
CA PRO A 36 -20.50 -12.48 -5.22
C PRO A 36 -20.66 -11.82 -6.59
N SER A 37 -21.86 -11.33 -6.92
CA SER A 37 -22.14 -10.65 -8.20
C SER A 37 -21.46 -9.27 -8.32
N LYS A 38 -20.93 -8.73 -7.22
CA LYS A 38 -20.28 -7.41 -7.14
C LYS A 38 -18.83 -7.48 -6.72
N ALA A 39 -18.32 -8.64 -6.31
CA ALA A 39 -16.93 -8.81 -5.89
C ALA A 39 -15.96 -8.28 -6.95
N GLN A 40 -16.07 -8.74 -8.20
CA GLN A 40 -15.19 -8.27 -9.29
C GLN A 40 -15.37 -6.78 -9.62
N ASP A 41 -16.61 -6.27 -9.61
CA ASP A 41 -16.91 -4.85 -9.82
C ASP A 41 -16.22 -3.95 -8.77
N TRP A 42 -16.04 -4.49 -7.55
CA TRP A 42 -15.43 -3.80 -6.41
C TRP A 42 -14.02 -4.28 -6.11
N LEU A 43 -13.38 -4.98 -7.05
CA LEU A 43 -11.99 -5.44 -7.00
C LEU A 43 -11.69 -6.47 -5.89
N PHE A 44 -12.71 -7.20 -5.44
CA PHE A 44 -12.58 -8.36 -4.59
C PHE A 44 -12.61 -9.66 -5.40
N GLU A 45 -11.77 -10.59 -5.01
CA GLU A 45 -11.62 -11.87 -5.70
C GLU A 45 -12.42 -12.98 -5.03
N ASP A 46 -12.70 -12.83 -3.73
CA ASP A 46 -13.62 -13.68 -2.99
C ASP A 46 -14.42 -12.85 -1.98
N ILE A 47 -15.53 -13.41 -1.52
CA ILE A 47 -16.23 -12.90 -0.34
C ILE A 47 -15.45 -13.30 0.91
N VAL A 48 -15.42 -12.41 1.89
CA VAL A 48 -14.63 -12.59 3.11
C VAL A 48 -15.50 -12.67 4.34
N HIS A 49 -15.07 -13.44 5.33
CA HIS A 49 -15.72 -13.47 6.64
C HIS A 49 -15.17 -12.33 7.52
N LEU A 50 -15.93 -11.23 7.61
CA LEU A 50 -15.50 -9.99 8.27
C LEU A 50 -15.03 -10.19 9.73
N ASP A 51 -15.71 -11.03 10.50
CA ASP A 51 -15.31 -11.29 11.90
C ASP A 51 -13.98 -12.05 11.99
N THR A 52 -13.69 -12.93 11.04
CA THR A 52 -12.39 -13.63 10.97
C THR A 52 -11.29 -12.66 10.56
N ILE A 53 -11.51 -11.84 9.52
CA ILE A 53 -10.55 -10.79 9.13
C ILE A 53 -10.20 -9.90 10.33
N ARG A 54 -11.22 -9.47 11.07
CA ARG A 54 -11.05 -8.61 12.24
C ARG A 54 -10.30 -9.32 13.37
N LYS A 55 -10.96 -10.29 14.02
CA LYS A 55 -10.46 -10.93 15.26
C LYS A 55 -9.30 -11.89 15.01
N GLY A 56 -9.32 -12.58 13.88
CA GLY A 56 -8.38 -13.65 13.55
C GLY A 56 -7.08 -13.17 12.97
N GLU A 57 -7.04 -11.96 12.39
CA GLU A 57 -5.96 -11.53 11.51
C GLU A 57 -5.56 -10.06 11.73
N TYR A 58 -6.42 -9.10 11.39
CA TYR A 58 -6.10 -7.67 11.41
C TYR A 58 -5.87 -7.13 12.83
N ASP A 59 -6.58 -7.63 13.85
CA ASP A 59 -6.33 -7.24 15.23
C ASP A 59 -4.89 -7.60 15.68
N TYR A 60 -4.33 -8.70 15.18
CA TYR A 60 -2.91 -9.04 15.43
C TYR A 60 -1.97 -8.07 14.71
N TYR A 61 -2.31 -7.63 13.51
CA TYR A 61 -1.54 -6.61 12.79
C TYR A 61 -1.49 -5.30 13.57
N ILE A 62 -2.65 -4.84 14.08
CA ILE A 62 -2.71 -3.64 14.92
C ILE A 62 -1.91 -3.82 16.20
N LYS A 63 -2.06 -4.93 16.92
CA LYS A 63 -1.28 -5.19 18.14
C LYS A 63 0.22 -5.13 17.87
N LEU A 64 0.68 -5.80 16.81
CA LEU A 64 2.08 -5.83 16.42
C LEU A 64 2.59 -4.41 16.12
N LEU A 65 1.86 -3.64 15.32
CA LEU A 65 2.20 -2.24 15.06
C LEU A 65 2.28 -1.42 16.35
N MET A 66 1.34 -1.59 17.29
CA MET A 66 1.39 -0.88 18.57
C MET A 66 2.65 -1.22 19.36
N TYR A 67 3.06 -2.48 19.46
CA TYR A 67 4.30 -2.82 20.17
C TYR A 67 5.55 -2.17 19.55
N PHE A 68 5.58 -2.00 18.23
CA PHE A 68 6.74 -1.38 17.55
C PHE A 68 6.68 0.15 17.49
N LEU A 69 5.51 0.75 17.36
CA LEU A 69 5.34 2.17 17.05
C LEU A 69 4.73 3.01 18.20
N ASP A 70 3.97 2.37 19.10
CA ASP A 70 3.27 3.05 20.20
C ASP A 70 3.08 2.12 21.43
N PRO A 71 4.18 1.64 22.05
CA PRO A 71 4.11 0.64 23.11
C PRO A 71 3.36 1.14 24.36
N GLU A 72 3.27 2.46 24.59
CA GLU A 72 2.53 3.06 25.70
C GLU A 72 1.02 2.75 25.64
N LYS A 73 0.50 2.53 24.44
CA LYS A 73 -0.93 2.23 24.22
C LYS A 73 -1.28 0.76 24.48
N ILE A 74 -0.33 -0.17 24.37
CA ILE A 74 -0.62 -1.61 24.41
C ILE A 74 0.08 -2.38 25.53
N LYS A 75 1.32 -2.02 25.89
CA LYS A 75 2.13 -2.83 26.81
C LYS A 75 1.49 -2.91 28.20
N GLY A 76 1.32 -4.13 28.71
CA GLY A 76 0.67 -4.39 30.00
C GLY A 76 -0.86 -4.37 29.97
N LYS A 77 -1.47 -4.18 28.78
CA LYS A 77 -2.93 -4.05 28.60
C LYS A 77 -3.52 -5.15 27.73
N LEU A 78 -2.72 -6.12 27.28
CA LEU A 78 -3.16 -7.12 26.31
C LEU A 78 -4.38 -7.92 26.81
N ALA A 79 -4.38 -8.31 28.08
CA ALA A 79 -5.49 -9.04 28.71
C ALA A 79 -6.80 -8.23 28.78
N GLU A 80 -6.70 -6.90 28.97
CA GLU A 80 -7.86 -6.00 28.96
C GLU A 80 -8.40 -5.85 27.54
N ILE A 81 -7.50 -5.59 26.58
CA ILE A 81 -7.82 -5.40 25.16
C ILE A 81 -8.52 -6.64 24.57
N ASP A 82 -8.07 -7.84 24.93
CA ASP A 82 -8.60 -9.12 24.43
C ASP A 82 -9.78 -9.67 25.23
N SER A 83 -10.19 -8.99 26.31
CA SER A 83 -11.32 -9.44 27.10
C SER A 83 -12.64 -9.33 26.32
N GLU A 84 -13.55 -10.28 26.52
CA GLU A 84 -14.90 -10.22 25.93
C GLU A 84 -15.64 -8.94 26.34
N ALA A 85 -15.41 -8.46 27.58
CA ALA A 85 -15.99 -7.24 28.10
C ALA A 85 -15.54 -5.97 27.37
N SER A 86 -14.34 -5.98 26.77
CA SER A 86 -13.83 -4.87 25.96
C SER A 86 -14.57 -4.75 24.63
N ASP A 87 -15.24 -5.81 24.15
CA ASP A 87 -15.98 -5.82 22.89
C ASP A 87 -15.18 -5.23 21.70
N ARG A 88 -13.86 -5.48 21.66
CA ARG A 88 -12.94 -4.93 20.64
C ARG A 88 -12.94 -3.39 20.55
N ASN A 89 -13.31 -2.69 21.61
CA ASN A 89 -13.43 -1.23 21.60
C ASN A 89 -12.09 -0.53 21.27
N PHE A 90 -10.96 -1.16 21.61
CA PHE A 90 -9.62 -0.72 21.23
C PHE A 90 -9.42 -0.55 19.70
N TYR A 91 -10.21 -1.27 18.89
CA TYR A 91 -10.09 -1.34 17.42
C TYR A 91 -11.19 -0.59 16.65
N LYS A 92 -12.14 0.06 17.35
CA LYS A 92 -13.29 0.72 16.73
C LYS A 92 -13.08 2.24 16.64
N PRO A 93 -12.82 2.83 15.47
CA PRO A 93 -12.45 4.25 15.35
C PRO A 93 -13.47 5.24 15.98
N ASN A 94 -14.75 4.90 15.92
CA ASN A 94 -15.83 5.73 16.48
C ASN A 94 -16.03 5.55 18.01
N HIS A 95 -15.36 4.58 18.65
CA HIS A 95 -15.52 4.31 20.07
C HIS A 95 -14.58 5.18 20.93
N PRO A 96 -15.01 5.66 22.12
CA PRO A 96 -14.15 6.43 23.03
C PRO A 96 -12.84 5.74 23.43
N ASP A 97 -12.89 4.41 23.61
CA ASP A 97 -11.73 3.58 24.02
C ASP A 97 -10.84 3.13 22.85
N PHE A 98 -11.05 3.67 21.64
CA PHE A 98 -10.20 3.40 20.50
C PHE A 98 -8.72 3.72 20.82
N HIS A 99 -7.79 2.92 20.30
CA HIS A 99 -6.36 3.09 20.58
C HIS A 99 -5.87 4.52 20.30
N ASN A 100 -6.43 5.17 19.27
CA ASN A 100 -6.19 6.56 18.89
C ASN A 100 -4.69 6.92 18.95
N SER A 101 -3.87 6.11 18.28
CA SER A 101 -2.41 6.21 18.29
C SER A 101 -1.97 7.35 17.39
N LYS A 102 -0.97 8.12 17.83
CA LYS A 102 -0.35 9.18 17.00
C LYS A 102 0.69 8.62 16.02
N SER A 103 0.92 7.31 16.03
CA SER A 103 1.89 6.61 15.19
C SER A 103 1.23 5.61 14.26
N VAL A 104 0.22 4.89 14.72
CA VAL A 104 -0.66 4.05 13.89
C VAL A 104 -1.96 4.82 13.69
N ILE A 105 -2.03 5.59 12.61
CA ILE A 105 -3.05 6.62 12.41
C ILE A 105 -4.17 6.05 11.54
N GLU A 106 -5.40 6.12 12.03
CA GLU A 106 -6.58 5.62 11.32
C GLU A 106 -7.20 6.71 10.43
N ILE A 107 -7.38 6.38 9.14
CA ILE A 107 -7.96 7.28 8.14
C ILE A 107 -9.36 7.74 8.52
N GLN A 108 -10.20 6.85 9.07
CA GLN A 108 -11.56 7.23 9.50
C GLN A 108 -11.53 8.33 10.58
N ASN A 109 -10.54 8.31 11.48
CA ASN A 109 -10.41 9.35 12.50
C ASN A 109 -10.00 10.69 11.88
N LEU A 110 -9.04 10.68 10.95
CA LEU A 110 -8.65 11.90 10.23
C LEU A 110 -9.84 12.51 9.47
N LEU A 111 -10.66 11.68 8.83
CA LEU A 111 -11.90 12.14 8.19
C LEU A 111 -12.86 12.76 9.21
N SER A 112 -13.12 12.07 10.32
CA SER A 112 -14.02 12.54 11.37
C SER A 112 -13.58 13.90 11.92
N GLU A 113 -12.30 14.05 12.24
CA GLU A 113 -11.71 15.29 12.77
C GLU A 113 -11.79 16.44 11.76
N MET A 114 -11.47 16.18 10.48
CA MET A 114 -11.58 17.18 9.41
C MET A 114 -13.03 17.64 9.19
N LEU A 115 -14.00 16.73 9.32
CA LEU A 115 -15.41 16.99 9.10
C LEU A 115 -16.08 17.81 10.21
N GLU A 116 -15.40 18.05 11.34
CA GLU A 116 -15.82 19.02 12.35
C GLU A 116 -15.86 20.45 11.76
N ASN A 117 -14.98 20.75 10.81
CA ASN A 117 -15.01 22.01 10.08
C ASN A 117 -16.19 22.03 9.08
N GLU A 118 -17.19 22.86 9.36
CA GLU A 118 -18.42 22.96 8.58
C GLU A 118 -18.18 23.29 7.10
N SER A 119 -17.21 24.15 6.79
CA SER A 119 -16.89 24.54 5.41
C SER A 119 -16.31 23.36 4.62
N ILE A 120 -15.39 22.62 5.24
CA ILE A 120 -14.80 21.42 4.62
C ILE A 120 -15.86 20.33 4.48
N ARG A 121 -16.68 20.10 5.51
CA ARG A 121 -17.80 19.14 5.49
C ARG A 121 -18.74 19.40 4.32
N LYS A 122 -19.22 20.64 4.15
CA LYS A 122 -20.13 21.02 3.05
C LYS A 122 -19.49 20.76 1.67
N LYS A 123 -18.21 21.11 1.50
CA LYS A 123 -17.48 20.89 0.25
C LYS A 123 -17.32 19.40 -0.05
N LEU A 124 -16.95 18.59 0.93
CA LEU A 124 -16.74 17.16 0.72
C LEU A 124 -18.05 16.42 0.49
N VAL A 125 -19.12 16.74 1.23
CA VAL A 125 -20.46 16.17 0.98
C VAL A 125 -20.92 16.48 -0.45
N ALA A 126 -20.77 17.71 -0.93
CA ALA A 126 -21.11 18.05 -2.31
C ALA A 126 -20.27 17.26 -3.33
N ALA A 127 -18.96 17.12 -3.10
CA ALA A 127 -18.06 16.38 -3.98
C ALA A 127 -18.40 14.88 -4.03
N VAL A 128 -18.62 14.24 -2.88
CA VAL A 128 -19.02 12.82 -2.80
C VAL A 128 -20.36 12.62 -3.49
N CYS A 129 -21.36 13.44 -3.18
CA CYS A 129 -22.68 13.36 -3.82
C CYS A 129 -22.63 13.53 -5.34
N ALA A 130 -21.74 14.38 -5.85
CA ALA A 130 -21.57 14.57 -7.29
C ALA A 130 -20.98 13.33 -7.98
N ILE A 131 -20.00 12.66 -7.37
CA ILE A 131 -19.37 11.45 -7.92
C ILE A 131 -20.31 10.24 -7.82
N GLU A 132 -21.04 10.12 -6.71
CA GLU A 132 -21.94 8.99 -6.43
C GLU A 132 -23.35 9.18 -7.03
N GLY A 133 -23.67 10.35 -7.59
CA GLY A 133 -24.98 10.63 -8.19
C GLY A 133 -26.12 10.76 -7.16
N CYS A 134 -25.83 11.25 -5.97
CA CYS A 134 -26.81 11.43 -4.91
C CYS A 134 -27.83 12.54 -5.26
N THR A 135 -29.08 12.36 -4.81
CA THR A 135 -30.08 13.43 -4.89
C THR A 135 -29.73 14.59 -3.95
N TYR A 136 -30.23 15.79 -4.26
CA TYR A 136 -30.04 16.96 -3.39
C TYR A 136 -30.61 16.75 -1.97
N LYS A 137 -31.68 15.95 -1.83
CA LYS A 137 -32.25 15.61 -0.51
C LYS A 137 -31.25 14.81 0.34
N VAL A 138 -30.61 13.80 -0.25
CA VAL A 138 -29.56 13.01 0.43
C VAL A 138 -28.37 13.91 0.76
N GLN A 139 -27.98 14.81 -0.13
CA GLN A 139 -26.90 15.77 0.15
C GLN A 139 -27.20 16.65 1.39
N LEU A 140 -28.43 17.13 1.54
CA LEU A 140 -28.84 17.91 2.72
C LEU A 140 -28.83 17.07 4.00
N GLU A 141 -29.26 15.82 3.94
CA GLU A 141 -29.20 14.88 5.07
C GLU A 141 -27.74 14.65 5.51
N LEU A 142 -26.86 14.31 4.57
CA LEU A 142 -25.44 14.09 4.84
C LEU A 142 -24.74 15.33 5.39
N THR A 143 -25.09 16.54 4.92
CA THR A 143 -24.50 17.80 5.41
C THR A 143 -24.78 18.05 6.89
N ASN A 144 -25.95 17.60 7.38
CA ASN A 144 -26.40 17.75 8.76
C ASN A 144 -26.07 16.55 9.65
N THR A 145 -25.43 15.52 9.11
CA THR A 145 -25.03 14.33 9.85
C THR A 145 -23.83 14.63 10.75
N ASP A 146 -23.75 13.98 11.90
CA ASP A 146 -22.61 14.07 12.82
C ASP A 146 -21.29 13.73 12.09
N PRO A 147 -20.18 14.47 12.30
CA PRO A 147 -18.91 14.23 11.60
C PRO A 147 -18.38 12.80 11.67
N LYS A 148 -18.48 12.12 12.82
CA LYS A 148 -17.98 10.75 12.99
C LYS A 148 -18.83 9.76 12.21
N GLN A 149 -20.14 9.94 12.29
CA GLN A 149 -21.08 9.15 11.51
C GLN A 149 -20.93 9.39 10.00
N LEU A 150 -20.71 10.64 9.60
CA LEU A 150 -20.51 11.00 8.20
C LEU A 150 -19.24 10.38 7.61
N ALA A 151 -18.15 10.31 8.39
CA ALA A 151 -16.93 9.61 7.98
C ALA A 151 -17.19 8.13 7.69
N GLU A 152 -17.94 7.44 8.56
CA GLU A 152 -18.34 6.05 8.37
C GLU A 152 -19.25 5.87 7.13
N ILE A 153 -20.18 6.80 6.89
CA ILE A 153 -21.04 6.78 5.70
C ILE A 153 -20.22 6.95 4.42
N PHE A 154 -19.24 7.85 4.39
CA PHE A 154 -18.39 8.03 3.20
C PHE A 154 -17.58 6.79 2.83
N ILE A 155 -17.24 5.96 3.82
CA ILE A 155 -16.52 4.70 3.61
C ILE A 155 -17.50 3.58 3.25
N SER A 156 -18.46 3.31 4.13
CA SER A 156 -19.38 2.16 4.02
C SER A 156 -20.52 2.34 3.00
N GLY A 157 -20.80 3.58 2.60
CA GLY A 157 -21.96 3.93 1.78
C GLY A 157 -23.32 3.66 2.41
N THR A 158 -23.36 3.41 3.72
CA THR A 158 -24.57 3.02 4.45
C THR A 158 -24.91 4.03 5.54
N LEU A 159 -26.17 4.47 5.58
CA LEU A 159 -26.72 5.28 6.67
C LEU A 159 -26.90 4.45 7.96
N ALA A 160 -27.10 5.11 9.11
CA ALA A 160 -27.33 4.43 10.40
C ALA A 160 -28.56 3.53 10.46
N ASN A 161 -29.51 3.70 9.55
CA ASN A 161 -30.70 2.86 9.44
C ASN A 161 -30.49 1.68 8.45
N ASP A 162 -29.23 1.34 8.16
CA ASP A 162 -28.80 0.31 7.20
C ASP A 162 -29.19 0.53 5.74
N THR A 163 -29.68 1.73 5.39
CA THR A 163 -29.95 2.07 3.99
C THR A 163 -28.64 2.33 3.26
N MET A 164 -28.33 1.52 2.24
CA MET A 164 -27.21 1.75 1.34
C MET A 164 -27.57 2.84 0.32
N ILE A 165 -26.81 3.92 0.31
CA ILE A 165 -27.03 5.09 -0.57
C ILE A 165 -26.02 5.16 -1.72
N PHE A 166 -24.87 4.50 -1.58
CA PHE A 166 -23.91 4.24 -2.66
C PHE A 166 -23.03 3.02 -2.30
N ALA A 167 -22.25 2.51 -3.26
CA ALA A 167 -21.40 1.34 -3.06
C ALA A 167 -20.33 1.62 -1.98
N PRO A 168 -19.90 0.64 -1.16
CA PRO A 168 -18.81 0.82 -0.19
C PRO A 168 -17.46 0.95 -0.92
N ILE A 169 -16.42 1.40 -0.21
CA ILE A 169 -15.03 1.41 -0.70
C ILE A 169 -14.15 0.40 0.07
N PRO A 170 -14.39 -0.91 -0.12
CA PRO A 170 -13.75 -1.94 0.70
C PRO A 170 -12.24 -2.07 0.48
N ASN A 171 -11.69 -1.52 -0.62
CA ASN A 171 -10.25 -1.51 -0.89
C ASN A 171 -9.50 -0.43 -0.10
N LEU A 172 -10.19 0.42 0.67
CA LEU A 172 -9.53 1.42 1.52
C LEU A 172 -8.62 0.78 2.57
N ILE A 173 -8.85 -0.51 2.92
CA ILE A 173 -7.91 -1.31 3.74
C ILE A 173 -6.50 -1.35 3.13
N PHE A 174 -6.38 -1.27 1.79
CA PHE A 174 -5.12 -1.19 1.07
C PHE A 174 -4.68 0.27 0.91
N THR A 175 -4.28 0.86 2.03
CA THR A 175 -3.92 2.27 2.11
C THR A 175 -2.72 2.65 1.24
N ARG A 176 -1.88 1.69 0.85
CA ARG A 176 -0.77 1.93 -0.08
C ARG A 176 -1.23 2.56 -1.39
N ASP A 177 -2.39 2.16 -1.87
CA ASP A 177 -2.84 2.53 -3.21
C ASP A 177 -3.55 3.89 -3.27
N VAL A 178 -3.79 4.52 -2.13
CA VAL A 178 -4.47 5.83 -2.08
C VAL A 178 -3.50 7.02 -1.90
N GLY A 179 -2.23 6.75 -1.59
CA GLY A 179 -1.15 7.72 -1.61
C GLY A 179 0.21 7.10 -1.27
N THR A 180 1.30 7.77 -1.62
CA THR A 180 2.66 7.33 -1.32
C THR A 180 3.50 8.46 -0.76
N THR A 181 4.26 8.21 0.30
CA THR A 181 5.21 9.19 0.84
C THR A 181 6.57 9.01 0.18
N ILE A 182 7.12 10.09 -0.40
CA ILE A 182 8.42 10.12 -1.07
C ILE A 182 9.22 11.26 -0.48
N ASN A 183 10.27 10.95 0.27
CA ASN A 183 10.96 11.89 1.14
C ASN A 183 9.94 12.66 1.99
N ASN A 184 9.93 13.98 1.94
CA ASN A 184 8.97 14.85 2.62
C ASN A 184 7.76 15.24 1.76
N HIS A 185 7.52 14.54 0.66
CA HIS A 185 6.39 14.74 -0.24
C HIS A 185 5.36 13.63 -0.12
N ILE A 186 4.11 13.94 -0.45
CA ILE A 186 3.00 12.98 -0.53
C ILE A 186 2.51 12.97 -1.97
N LEU A 187 2.74 11.88 -2.68
CA LEU A 187 2.18 11.63 -4.00
C LEU A 187 0.75 11.12 -3.85
N LEU A 188 -0.22 11.90 -4.30
CA LEU A 188 -1.61 11.50 -4.42
C LEU A 188 -1.77 10.60 -5.65
N ASN A 189 -2.23 9.38 -5.41
CA ASN A 189 -2.38 8.39 -6.45
C ASN A 189 -3.61 8.69 -7.32
N LYS A 190 -3.61 8.15 -8.54
CA LYS A 190 -4.67 8.33 -9.54
C LYS A 190 -5.16 6.96 -10.00
N PRO A 191 -6.31 6.48 -9.49
CA PRO A 191 -6.70 5.08 -9.64
C PRO A 191 -7.09 4.74 -11.08
N ALA A 192 -6.78 3.51 -11.50
CA ALA A 192 -7.18 3.01 -12.83
C ALA A 192 -8.66 2.63 -12.90
N LYS A 193 -9.26 2.25 -11.77
CA LYS A 193 -10.64 1.75 -11.69
C LYS A 193 -11.55 2.76 -11.02
N LYS A 194 -12.72 3.00 -11.62
CA LYS A 194 -13.73 3.95 -11.11
C LYS A 194 -14.16 3.68 -9.67
N ALA A 195 -14.19 2.40 -9.26
CA ALA A 195 -14.57 1.99 -7.90
C ALA A 195 -13.71 2.64 -6.80
N ARG A 196 -12.46 3.05 -7.11
CA ARG A 196 -11.52 3.64 -6.14
C ARG A 196 -11.48 5.17 -6.18
N VAL A 197 -12.25 5.82 -7.06
CA VAL A 197 -12.23 7.29 -7.21
C VAL A 197 -12.64 8.00 -5.90
N ARG A 198 -13.60 7.43 -5.17
CA ARG A 198 -14.00 8.00 -3.88
C ARG A 198 -12.90 7.87 -2.82
N GLU A 199 -12.16 6.77 -2.78
CA GLU A 199 -11.00 6.60 -1.89
C GLU A 199 -9.99 7.74 -2.08
N THR A 200 -9.61 7.99 -3.33
CA THR A 200 -8.68 9.08 -3.69
C THR A 200 -9.24 10.46 -3.36
N LEU A 201 -10.55 10.69 -3.59
CA LEU A 201 -11.20 11.95 -3.21
C LEU A 201 -11.07 12.20 -1.69
N LEU A 202 -11.36 11.18 -0.87
CA LEU A 202 -11.28 11.28 0.58
C LEU A 202 -9.85 11.61 1.02
N MET A 203 -8.85 10.88 0.50
CA MET A 203 -7.45 11.12 0.83
C MET A 203 -6.96 12.51 0.41
N ARG A 204 -7.37 12.99 -0.78
CA ARG A 204 -7.08 14.35 -1.22
C ARG A 204 -7.60 15.38 -0.22
N TYR A 205 -8.84 15.23 0.25
CA TYR A 205 -9.37 16.15 1.25
C TYR A 205 -8.60 16.06 2.57
N ILE A 206 -8.26 14.86 3.04
CA ILE A 206 -7.45 14.66 4.25
C ILE A 206 -6.11 15.39 4.14
N PHE A 207 -5.31 15.13 3.10
CA PHE A 207 -3.97 15.71 3.00
C PHE A 207 -4.00 17.24 2.84
N PHE A 208 -4.96 17.81 2.10
CA PHE A 208 -5.01 19.25 1.93
C PHE A 208 -5.65 19.99 3.12
N ASN A 209 -6.55 19.37 3.89
CA ASN A 209 -7.38 20.08 4.85
C ASN A 209 -7.19 19.65 6.31
N HIS A 210 -6.69 18.45 6.59
CA HIS A 210 -6.49 18.02 7.97
C HIS A 210 -5.29 18.76 8.59
N PRO A 211 -5.38 19.31 9.83
CA PRO A 211 -4.30 20.09 10.44
C PRO A 211 -2.96 19.36 10.53
N LEU A 212 -2.98 18.03 10.66
CA LEU A 212 -1.78 17.18 10.69
C LEU A 212 -0.88 17.35 9.46
N PHE A 213 -1.45 17.70 8.29
CA PHE A 213 -0.71 17.85 7.03
C PHE A 213 -0.53 19.32 6.60
N GLU A 214 -0.88 20.29 7.45
CA GLU A 214 -0.85 21.71 7.12
C GLU A 214 0.51 22.18 6.59
N ASP A 215 1.60 21.78 7.24
CA ASP A 215 2.97 22.14 6.86
C ASP A 215 3.45 21.46 5.57
N TYR A 216 2.73 20.43 5.10
CA TYR A 216 3.08 19.63 3.93
C TYR A 216 2.23 19.94 2.70
N ARG A 217 1.30 20.90 2.77
CA ARG A 217 0.38 21.22 1.65
C ARG A 217 1.11 21.53 0.34
N ASN A 218 2.26 22.20 0.42
CA ASN A 218 3.09 22.52 -0.75
C ASN A 218 3.89 21.32 -1.28
N ASN A 219 4.00 20.25 -0.49
CA ASN A 219 4.71 19.02 -0.85
C ASN A 219 3.75 17.91 -1.27
N ILE A 220 2.46 18.22 -1.43
CA ILE A 220 1.48 17.28 -1.99
C ILE A 220 1.59 17.35 -3.51
N LEU A 221 1.88 16.21 -4.13
CA LEU A 221 2.01 16.07 -5.58
C LEU A 221 0.76 15.38 -6.13
N GLU A 222 0.09 16.02 -7.08
CA GLU A 222 -1.02 15.44 -7.84
C GLU A 222 -0.59 15.18 -9.28
N ILE A 223 -0.86 13.98 -9.79
CA ILE A 223 -0.49 13.61 -11.16
C ILE A 223 -1.47 14.28 -12.14
N PRO A 224 -1.00 15.19 -13.01
CA PRO A 224 -1.86 15.89 -13.95
C PRO A 224 -2.40 14.93 -15.01
N ASP A 225 -3.58 15.24 -15.55
CA ASP A 225 -3.94 14.70 -16.85
C ASP A 225 -2.99 15.24 -17.93
N VAL A 226 -2.71 14.40 -18.94
CA VAL A 226 -2.04 14.90 -20.14
C VAL A 226 -2.85 16.08 -20.65
N THR A 227 -2.19 17.19 -20.99
CA THR A 227 -2.86 18.37 -21.52
C THR A 227 -3.57 17.99 -22.82
N MET A 228 -4.83 17.58 -22.70
CA MET A 228 -5.72 17.35 -23.81
C MET A 228 -5.94 18.71 -24.44
N HIS A 229 -5.46 18.88 -25.67
CA HIS A 229 -5.81 20.04 -26.45
C HIS A 229 -7.31 19.93 -26.78
N PHE A 230 -8.17 20.34 -25.85
CA PHE A 230 -9.64 20.31 -25.94
C PHE A 230 -10.19 21.12 -27.14
N LEU A 231 -9.32 21.85 -27.84
CA LEU A 231 -9.59 22.57 -29.08
C LEU A 231 -9.19 21.79 -30.35
N ARG A 232 -8.59 20.60 -30.23
CA ARG A 232 -8.28 19.74 -31.37
C ARG A 232 -9.50 18.89 -31.73
N PRO A 233 -10.01 18.96 -32.97
CA PRO A 233 -11.06 18.07 -33.42
C PRO A 233 -10.49 16.66 -33.62
N GLY A 234 -10.97 15.68 -32.85
CA GLY A 234 -10.65 14.27 -33.07
C GLY A 234 -11.08 13.35 -31.93
N ASP A 235 -11.47 12.12 -32.30
CA ASP A 235 -11.65 10.95 -31.44
C ASP A 235 -10.28 10.41 -30.95
N GLU A 236 -9.38 11.27 -30.48
CA GLU A 236 -8.14 10.78 -29.86
C GLU A 236 -8.51 10.00 -28.59
N PRO A 237 -7.94 8.80 -28.39
CA PRO A 237 -8.22 8.02 -27.19
C PRO A 237 -7.87 8.88 -25.97
N ALA A 238 -8.80 8.98 -25.02
CA ALA A 238 -8.52 9.62 -23.74
C ALA A 238 -7.35 8.88 -23.08
N PHE A 239 -6.14 9.44 -23.17
CA PHE A 239 -4.97 8.86 -22.51
C PHE A 239 -5.19 8.97 -21.00
N SER A 240 -5.47 7.85 -20.35
CA SER A 240 -5.64 7.83 -18.90
C SER A 240 -4.27 7.87 -18.23
N THR A 241 -4.00 8.93 -17.49
CA THR A 241 -2.89 8.98 -16.54
C THR A 241 -3.35 8.26 -15.28
N THR A 242 -2.79 7.09 -15.00
CA THR A 242 -3.09 6.30 -13.81
C THR A 242 -1.79 5.92 -13.13
N LEU A 243 -1.79 5.95 -11.80
CA LEU A 243 -0.69 5.54 -10.97
C LEU A 243 -1.23 5.15 -9.59
N GLU A 244 -0.99 3.91 -9.20
CA GLU A 244 -1.35 3.38 -7.89
C GLU A 244 -0.08 3.13 -7.06
N GLY A 245 -0.19 3.28 -5.74
CA GLY A 245 0.99 3.33 -4.86
C GLY A 245 1.70 2.00 -4.68
N GLY A 246 1.04 0.86 -4.95
CA GLY A 246 1.72 -0.43 -5.03
C GLY A 246 2.82 -0.47 -6.10
N ASP A 247 2.77 0.43 -7.09
CA ASP A 247 3.81 0.57 -8.11
C ASP A 247 4.92 1.56 -7.72
N VAL A 248 4.80 2.27 -6.60
CA VAL A 248 5.78 3.29 -6.19
C VAL A 248 6.54 2.82 -4.96
N MET A 249 7.85 2.61 -5.11
CA MET A 249 8.71 2.15 -4.03
C MET A 249 9.88 3.09 -3.79
N MET A 250 10.05 3.50 -2.53
CA MET A 250 11.07 4.45 -2.12
C MET A 250 12.33 3.68 -1.69
N VAL A 251 13.18 3.29 -2.64
CA VAL A 251 14.28 2.33 -2.37
C VAL A 251 15.55 2.93 -1.75
N SER A 252 15.84 4.21 -1.99
CA SER A 252 16.93 4.95 -1.32
C SER A 252 16.68 6.45 -1.44
N PRO A 253 17.23 7.34 -0.60
CA PRO A 253 16.78 8.75 -0.52
C PRO A 253 16.71 9.54 -1.84
N ASN A 254 17.50 9.16 -2.84
CA ASN A 254 17.53 9.81 -4.15
C ASN A 254 16.99 8.94 -5.29
N HIS A 255 16.38 7.79 -5.00
CA HIS A 255 15.93 6.81 -5.99
C HIS A 255 14.55 6.25 -5.68
N VAL A 256 13.60 6.47 -6.59
CA VAL A 256 12.26 5.88 -6.57
C VAL A 256 12.12 4.86 -7.70
N LEU A 257 11.45 3.74 -7.41
CA LEU A 257 10.97 2.82 -8.45
C LEU A 257 9.52 3.14 -8.79
N ILE A 258 9.17 3.09 -10.08
CA ILE A 258 7.80 3.21 -10.57
C ILE A 258 7.50 2.00 -11.47
N GLY A 259 6.52 1.19 -11.10
CA GLY A 259 5.99 0.12 -11.94
C GLY A 259 5.13 0.67 -13.08
N CYS A 260 5.29 0.13 -14.28
CA CYS A 260 4.23 0.18 -15.30
C CYS A 260 3.54 -1.18 -15.30
N SER A 261 2.25 -1.19 -14.96
CA SER A 261 1.47 -2.39 -14.60
C SER A 261 0.05 -2.32 -15.19
N GLU A 262 -0.85 -3.24 -14.79
CA GLU A 262 -2.29 -3.11 -15.11
C GLU A 262 -2.91 -1.84 -14.50
N ARG A 263 -2.32 -1.31 -13.42
CA ARG A 263 -2.87 -0.19 -12.65
C ARG A 263 -2.15 1.13 -12.88
N THR A 264 -0.87 1.09 -13.21
CA THR A 264 -0.07 2.29 -13.51
C THR A 264 0.27 2.36 -14.99
N SER A 265 -0.22 3.42 -15.65
CA SER A 265 -0.01 3.64 -17.07
C SER A 265 1.36 4.27 -17.36
N GLU A 266 1.90 4.04 -18.56
CA GLU A 266 3.17 4.65 -18.97
C GLU A 266 3.13 6.19 -18.93
N HIS A 267 1.95 6.77 -19.22
CA HIS A 267 1.74 8.21 -19.13
C HIS A 267 1.74 8.69 -17.67
N GLY A 268 1.14 7.91 -16.75
CA GLY A 268 1.19 8.19 -15.31
C GLY A 268 2.62 8.15 -14.77
N ALA A 269 3.40 7.13 -15.14
CA ALA A 269 4.81 7.03 -14.79
C ALA A 269 5.63 8.21 -15.35
N ASN A 270 5.39 8.58 -16.61
CA ASN A 270 6.07 9.72 -17.24
C ASN A 270 5.79 11.06 -16.54
N GLU A 271 4.52 11.36 -16.22
CA GLU A 271 4.19 12.59 -15.48
C GLU A 271 4.73 12.57 -14.06
N ALA A 272 4.75 11.41 -13.40
CA ALA A 272 5.37 11.25 -12.08
C ALA A 272 6.89 11.53 -12.11
N ILE A 273 7.62 11.01 -13.11
CA ILE A 273 9.06 11.30 -13.28
C ILE A 273 9.30 12.81 -13.39
N LYS A 274 8.54 13.50 -14.25
CA LYS A 274 8.67 14.95 -14.43
C LYS A 274 8.40 15.69 -13.13
N LEU A 275 7.28 15.39 -12.46
CA LEU A 275 6.92 16.00 -11.18
C LEU A 275 8.02 15.82 -10.12
N LEU A 276 8.55 14.61 -9.99
CA LEU A 276 9.59 14.29 -9.00
C LEU A 276 10.91 15.01 -9.28
N PHE A 277 11.28 15.17 -10.54
CA PHE A 277 12.50 15.90 -10.93
C PHE A 277 12.32 17.42 -10.86
N ASP A 278 11.20 17.94 -11.34
CA ASP A 278 10.89 19.38 -11.38
C ASP A 278 10.71 19.97 -9.97
N GLN A 279 10.26 19.16 -9.01
CA GLN A 279 10.13 19.55 -7.60
C GLN A 279 11.33 19.15 -6.73
N ASP A 280 12.46 18.76 -7.35
CA ASP A 280 13.69 18.39 -6.65
C ASP A 280 13.51 17.29 -5.57
N VAL A 281 12.57 16.35 -5.78
CA VAL A 281 12.23 15.33 -4.79
C VAL A 281 13.26 14.20 -4.76
N VAL A 282 13.73 13.78 -5.95
CA VAL A 282 14.75 12.74 -6.13
C VAL A 282 15.61 13.02 -7.35
N GLU A 283 16.78 12.37 -7.42
CA GLU A 283 17.71 12.49 -8.54
C GLU A 283 17.60 11.35 -9.56
N LYS A 284 16.97 10.23 -9.16
CA LYS A 284 16.88 9.01 -9.94
C LYS A 284 15.47 8.41 -9.85
N VAL A 285 14.94 7.99 -10.99
CA VAL A 285 13.71 7.19 -11.06
C VAL A 285 13.96 6.00 -11.96
N THR A 286 13.68 4.78 -11.52
CA THR A 286 13.70 3.60 -12.39
C THR A 286 12.29 3.11 -12.65
N VAL A 287 11.92 3.05 -13.93
CA VAL A 287 10.66 2.46 -14.38
C VAL A 287 10.85 0.97 -14.58
N VAL A 288 10.02 0.16 -13.93
CA VAL A 288 9.97 -1.30 -14.12
C VAL A 288 8.69 -1.65 -14.87
N LYS A 289 8.80 -2.03 -16.13
CA LYS A 289 7.65 -2.49 -16.93
C LYS A 289 7.38 -3.95 -16.62
N ILE A 290 6.22 -4.24 -16.03
CA ILE A 290 5.77 -5.60 -15.72
C ILE A 290 4.84 -6.04 -16.86
N PRO A 291 4.87 -7.32 -17.28
CA PRO A 291 3.95 -7.82 -18.29
C PRO A 291 2.50 -7.60 -17.86
N SER A 292 1.65 -7.17 -18.80
CA SER A 292 0.22 -6.95 -18.58
C SER A 292 -0.53 -8.28 -18.45
N LYS A 293 -0.37 -8.92 -17.30
CA LYS A 293 -1.08 -10.13 -16.89
C LYS A 293 -1.89 -9.82 -15.64
N ARG A 294 -3.12 -10.33 -15.58
CA ARG A 294 -4.02 -10.19 -14.43
C ARG A 294 -3.41 -10.69 -13.11
N ASP A 295 -2.42 -11.57 -13.19
CA ASP A 295 -1.74 -12.12 -12.03
C ASP A 295 -0.81 -11.11 -11.34
N TYR A 296 -0.47 -9.99 -11.99
CA TYR A 296 0.45 -8.95 -11.49
C TYR A 296 -0.25 -7.59 -11.49
N MET A 297 -0.76 -7.16 -10.34
CA MET A 297 -1.48 -5.89 -10.24
C MET A 297 -0.53 -4.70 -10.08
N HIS A 298 0.54 -4.86 -9.29
CA HIS A 298 1.51 -3.82 -8.96
C HIS A 298 2.92 -4.37 -8.73
N LEU A 299 3.92 -3.49 -8.69
CA LEU A 299 5.33 -3.79 -8.44
C LEU A 299 5.57 -4.46 -7.08
N ASP A 300 4.96 -3.96 -6.02
CA ASP A 300 5.10 -4.50 -4.65
C ASP A 300 4.50 -5.91 -4.50
N THR A 301 3.64 -6.34 -5.42
CA THR A 301 3.14 -7.71 -5.44
C THR A 301 4.18 -8.69 -5.96
N VAL A 302 5.18 -8.25 -6.72
CA VAL A 302 6.16 -9.15 -7.36
C VAL A 302 7.56 -9.07 -6.76
N PHE A 303 7.91 -7.98 -6.08
CA PHE A 303 9.08 -7.94 -5.19
C PHE A 303 8.95 -6.86 -4.10
N THR A 304 9.61 -7.09 -2.97
CA THR A 304 9.81 -6.08 -1.92
C THR A 304 11.21 -6.16 -1.31
N GLN A 305 11.61 -5.06 -0.68
CA GLN A 305 12.89 -4.97 0.01
C GLN A 305 12.78 -5.47 1.46
N VAL A 306 13.73 -6.31 1.89
CA VAL A 306 13.77 -6.87 3.25
C VAL A 306 14.92 -6.24 4.06
N LYS A 307 16.10 -6.12 3.44
CA LYS A 307 17.31 -5.47 3.97
C LYS A 307 18.05 -4.73 2.89
N ARG A 308 19.09 -3.98 3.26
CA ARG A 308 19.99 -3.33 2.27
C ARG A 308 20.53 -4.31 1.24
N ASP A 309 20.84 -5.54 1.66
CA ASP A 309 21.38 -6.61 0.82
C ASP A 309 20.33 -7.63 0.38
N THR A 310 19.10 -7.61 0.89
CA THR A 310 18.16 -8.73 0.76
C THR A 310 16.82 -8.28 0.18
N TRP A 311 16.37 -8.99 -0.86
CA TRP A 311 15.10 -8.77 -1.54
C TRP A 311 14.31 -10.07 -1.64
N VAL A 312 12.98 -9.97 -1.64
CA VAL A 312 12.09 -11.08 -2.05
C VAL A 312 11.56 -10.79 -3.45
N ILE A 313 11.58 -11.76 -4.38
CA ILE A 313 11.13 -11.56 -5.76
C ILE A 313 10.49 -12.82 -6.36
N LEU A 314 9.55 -12.62 -7.26
CA LEU A 314 9.03 -13.67 -8.13
C LEU A 314 9.96 -13.91 -9.33
N ASN A 315 10.42 -15.15 -9.50
CA ASN A 315 11.40 -15.50 -10.52
C ASN A 315 10.95 -15.16 -11.97
N SER A 316 9.65 -15.26 -12.27
CA SER A 316 9.11 -14.95 -13.61
C SER A 316 9.24 -13.47 -14.00
N ILE A 317 9.40 -12.57 -13.02
CA ILE A 317 9.64 -11.14 -13.22
C ILE A 317 11.13 -10.82 -13.09
N ALA A 318 11.85 -11.58 -12.26
CA ALA A 318 13.28 -11.45 -12.05
C ALA A 318 14.07 -11.55 -13.36
N HIS A 319 13.71 -12.52 -14.20
CA HIS A 319 14.36 -12.81 -15.47
C HIS A 319 13.35 -12.99 -16.59
N SER A 320 13.53 -12.24 -17.69
CA SER A 320 12.73 -12.44 -18.89
C SER A 320 13.05 -13.80 -19.53
N PRO A 321 12.04 -14.55 -20.00
CA PRO A 321 12.27 -15.83 -20.66
C PRO A 321 13.17 -15.64 -21.89
N LYS A 322 14.18 -16.52 -22.04
CA LYS A 322 15.07 -16.49 -23.19
C LYS A 322 14.27 -16.79 -24.46
N TYR A 323 14.18 -15.81 -25.35
CA TYR A 323 13.58 -15.99 -26.66
C TYR A 323 14.47 -16.90 -27.52
N ASN A 324 13.97 -18.08 -27.89
CA ASN A 324 14.62 -18.96 -28.86
C ASN A 324 13.95 -18.79 -30.24
N PRO A 325 14.57 -18.07 -31.20
CA PRO A 325 13.97 -17.84 -32.51
C PRO A 325 13.80 -19.12 -33.33
N TYR A 326 14.45 -20.22 -32.95
CA TYR A 326 14.45 -21.49 -33.68
C TYR A 326 13.41 -22.50 -33.18
N GLU A 327 12.56 -22.15 -32.20
CA GLU A 327 11.48 -23.03 -31.77
C GLU A 327 10.49 -23.27 -32.92
N PRO A 328 10.06 -24.53 -33.18
CA PRO A 328 9.13 -24.86 -34.26
C PRO A 328 7.85 -24.01 -34.27
N ILE A 329 7.35 -23.61 -33.10
CA ILE A 329 6.15 -22.77 -32.97
C ILE A 329 6.31 -21.39 -33.62
N ASN A 330 7.52 -20.82 -33.61
CA ASN A 330 7.81 -19.50 -34.19
C ASN A 330 7.80 -19.53 -35.73
N PHE A 331 7.83 -20.73 -36.34
CA PHE A 331 7.61 -20.93 -37.77
C PHE A 331 6.15 -21.23 -38.10
N LEU A 332 5.33 -21.59 -37.10
CA LEU A 332 3.91 -21.94 -37.25
C LEU A 332 2.97 -20.77 -36.90
N LYS A 333 3.39 -19.88 -36.02
CA LYS A 333 2.70 -18.65 -35.61
C LYS A 333 3.74 -17.55 -35.48
N GLU A 334 3.36 -16.31 -35.77
CA GLU A 334 4.19 -15.17 -35.37
C GLU A 334 4.51 -15.28 -33.87
N PRO A 335 5.79 -15.10 -33.48
CA PRO A 335 6.15 -15.16 -32.08
C PRO A 335 5.29 -14.17 -31.31
N GLU A 336 4.62 -14.63 -30.26
CA GLU A 336 4.03 -13.70 -29.31
C GLU A 336 5.17 -12.82 -28.80
N LYS A 337 4.99 -11.49 -28.90
CA LYS A 337 5.87 -10.56 -28.17
C LYS A 337 5.65 -10.86 -26.70
N LEU A 338 6.43 -11.77 -26.15
CA LEU A 338 6.53 -11.96 -24.72
C LEU A 338 6.95 -10.60 -24.19
N GLU A 339 6.03 -9.93 -23.49
CA GLU A 339 6.36 -8.71 -22.77
C GLU A 339 7.43 -9.10 -21.77
N ALA A 340 8.66 -8.73 -22.08
CA ALA A 340 9.80 -8.92 -21.21
C ALA A 340 9.72 -7.86 -20.12
N THR A 341 9.99 -8.25 -18.86
CA THR A 341 10.18 -7.28 -17.81
C THR A 341 11.40 -6.43 -18.16
N THR A 342 11.25 -5.11 -18.17
CA THR A 342 12.34 -4.17 -18.46
C THR A 342 12.47 -3.15 -17.34
N ALA A 343 13.71 -2.80 -17.01
CA ALA A 343 14.03 -1.77 -16.03
C ALA A 343 14.83 -0.64 -16.70
N ILE A 344 14.29 0.58 -16.65
CA ILE A 344 14.81 1.76 -17.34
C ILE A 344 14.99 2.88 -16.32
N GLN A 345 16.23 3.28 -16.08
CA GLN A 345 16.59 4.27 -15.08
C GLN A 345 16.86 5.63 -15.72
N PHE A 346 16.13 6.61 -15.24
CA PHE A 346 16.26 8.02 -15.59
C PHE A 346 17.01 8.73 -14.47
N THR A 347 17.85 9.68 -14.85
CA THR A 347 18.49 10.60 -13.92
C THR A 347 18.06 12.02 -14.26
N LYS A 348 17.89 12.86 -13.23
CA LYS A 348 17.51 14.25 -13.41
C LYS A 348 18.54 15.05 -14.22
N ALA A 349 19.82 14.72 -14.07
CA ALA A 349 20.90 15.37 -14.80
C ALA A 349 20.87 15.10 -16.32
N ASN A 350 20.39 13.93 -16.75
CA ASN A 350 20.32 13.55 -18.15
C ASN A 350 19.15 12.59 -18.41
N PRO A 351 17.90 13.07 -18.41
CA PRO A 351 16.73 12.22 -18.58
C PRO A 351 16.60 11.65 -20.01
N SER A 352 17.29 12.24 -21.00
CA SER A 352 17.28 11.79 -22.39
C SER A 352 18.12 10.55 -22.68
N GLU A 353 19.03 10.16 -21.79
CA GLU A 353 19.92 9.02 -21.97
C GLU A 353 19.78 8.04 -20.79
N PRO A 354 18.68 7.26 -20.73
CA PRO A 354 18.42 6.37 -19.61
C PRO A 354 19.37 5.16 -19.59
N LYS A 355 19.68 4.67 -18.38
CA LYS A 355 20.40 3.41 -18.15
C LYS A 355 19.40 2.25 -18.23
N HIS A 356 19.71 1.24 -19.03
CA HIS A 356 18.92 0.01 -19.14
C HIS A 356 19.54 -1.11 -18.32
N PHE A 357 18.73 -1.84 -17.57
CA PHE A 357 19.14 -3.07 -16.90
C PHE A 357 18.71 -4.29 -17.70
N GLU A 358 19.56 -5.31 -17.71
CA GLU A 358 19.29 -6.57 -18.43
C GLU A 358 18.09 -7.32 -17.85
N HIS A 359 17.92 -7.27 -16.53
CA HIS A 359 16.86 -7.93 -15.79
C HIS A 359 16.66 -7.26 -14.42
N VAL A 360 15.59 -7.60 -13.69
CA VAL A 360 15.24 -6.91 -12.43
C VAL A 360 16.26 -7.17 -11.33
N GLU A 361 16.79 -8.40 -11.20
CA GLU A 361 17.82 -8.66 -10.19
C GLU A 361 19.10 -7.83 -10.40
N ALA A 362 19.46 -7.48 -11.64
CA ALA A 362 20.58 -6.58 -11.90
C ALA A 362 20.30 -5.15 -11.37
N LEU A 363 19.05 -4.68 -11.48
CA LEU A 363 18.60 -3.45 -10.85
C LEU A 363 18.67 -3.56 -9.31
N LEU A 364 18.12 -4.63 -8.73
CA LEU A 364 18.13 -4.81 -7.27
C LEU A 364 19.55 -4.86 -6.70
N ASN A 365 20.46 -5.53 -7.40
CA ASN A 365 21.87 -5.54 -7.05
C ASN A 365 22.53 -4.16 -7.16
N ASP A 366 22.24 -3.39 -8.21
CA ASP A 366 22.73 -2.01 -8.36
C ASP A 366 22.24 -1.12 -7.21
N ILE A 367 20.97 -1.24 -6.83
CA ILE A 367 20.40 -0.50 -5.68
C ILE A 367 21.12 -0.89 -4.39
N SER A 368 21.24 -2.19 -4.10
CA SER A 368 21.90 -2.67 -2.88
C SER A 368 23.36 -2.22 -2.78
N GLN A 369 24.13 -2.36 -3.86
CA GLN A 369 25.57 -2.08 -3.84
C GLN A 369 25.90 -0.59 -3.99
N ASN A 370 25.19 0.14 -4.88
CA ASN A 370 25.56 1.50 -5.25
C ASN A 370 24.72 2.56 -4.53
N ASP A 371 23.41 2.36 -4.41
CA ASP A 371 22.53 3.35 -3.77
C ASP A 371 22.53 3.20 -2.24
N LEU A 372 22.45 1.97 -1.75
CA LEU A 372 22.39 1.65 -0.32
C LEU A 372 23.74 1.31 0.30
N LYS A 373 24.77 1.15 -0.53
CA LYS A 373 26.16 0.88 -0.11
C LYS A 373 26.25 -0.32 0.83
N SER A 374 25.52 -1.39 0.50
CA SER A 374 25.61 -2.66 1.22
C SER A 374 27.07 -3.13 1.25
N THR A 375 27.50 -3.61 2.42
CA THR A 375 28.81 -4.25 2.59
C THR A 375 28.79 -5.73 2.25
N GLU A 376 27.59 -6.31 2.16
CA GLU A 376 27.35 -7.71 1.82
C GLU A 376 26.85 -7.85 0.38
N PRO A 377 27.14 -8.98 -0.29
CA PRO A 377 26.58 -9.29 -1.60
C PRO A 377 25.04 -9.34 -1.55
N THR A 378 24.42 -8.87 -2.63
CA THR A 378 22.95 -8.91 -2.75
C THR A 378 22.44 -10.35 -2.75
N LYS A 379 21.43 -10.62 -1.91
CA LYS A 379 20.75 -11.90 -1.72
C LYS A 379 19.31 -11.78 -2.22
N ILE A 380 18.87 -12.83 -2.91
CA ILE A 380 17.53 -12.94 -3.45
C ILE A 380 16.82 -14.11 -2.78
N ILE A 381 15.67 -13.83 -2.17
CA ILE A 381 14.73 -14.83 -1.68
C ILE A 381 13.65 -14.97 -2.74
N TYR A 382 13.51 -16.15 -3.33
CA TYR A 382 12.49 -16.38 -4.34
C TYR A 382 11.15 -16.76 -3.72
N SER A 383 10.08 -16.14 -4.22
CA SER A 383 8.70 -16.59 -3.96
C SER A 383 8.55 -18.08 -4.30
N GLY A 384 7.88 -18.82 -3.42
CA GLY A 384 7.66 -20.25 -3.54
C GLY A 384 8.94 -21.08 -3.66
N ASN A 385 10.07 -20.54 -3.17
CA ASN A 385 11.41 -21.12 -3.33
C ASN A 385 11.78 -21.46 -4.78
N ASN A 386 11.25 -20.68 -5.75
CA ASN A 386 11.40 -20.91 -7.18
C ASN A 386 10.99 -22.33 -7.62
N GLN A 387 10.00 -22.92 -6.95
CA GLN A 387 9.53 -24.27 -7.21
C GLN A 387 8.10 -24.23 -7.77
N PHE A 388 7.91 -24.67 -9.01
CA PHE A 388 6.57 -24.88 -9.57
C PHE A 388 5.85 -26.05 -8.87
N PRO A 389 4.54 -25.94 -8.54
CA PRO A 389 3.65 -24.79 -8.75
C PRO A 389 3.58 -23.80 -7.57
N TYR A 390 4.44 -23.95 -6.57
CA TYR A 390 4.40 -23.15 -5.34
C TYR A 390 4.73 -21.68 -5.59
N ASP A 391 5.66 -21.38 -6.49
CA ASP A 391 5.96 -20.01 -6.95
C ASP A 391 4.69 -19.24 -7.38
N SER A 392 3.87 -19.86 -8.21
CA SER A 392 2.65 -19.27 -8.74
C SER A 392 1.55 -19.19 -7.67
N ARG A 393 1.46 -20.20 -6.80
CA ARG A 393 0.44 -20.27 -5.74
C ARG A 393 0.71 -19.31 -4.60
N GLU A 394 1.95 -19.20 -4.16
CA GLU A 394 2.34 -18.31 -3.07
C GLU A 394 2.45 -16.88 -3.54
N GLN A 395 2.74 -16.65 -4.82
CA GLN A 395 2.57 -15.32 -5.40
C GLN A 395 1.13 -14.85 -5.35
N TRP A 396 0.18 -15.72 -5.69
CA TRP A 396 -1.24 -15.38 -5.63
C TRP A 396 -1.68 -14.95 -4.23
N THR A 397 -1.01 -15.45 -3.20
CA THR A 397 -1.22 -15.10 -1.80
C THR A 397 -0.16 -14.15 -1.27
N ASP A 398 0.36 -13.28 -2.14
CA ASP A 398 1.16 -12.10 -1.79
C ASP A 398 2.47 -12.41 -1.06
N SER A 399 3.12 -13.54 -1.38
CA SER A 399 4.42 -13.93 -0.78
C SER A 399 5.55 -12.93 -0.97
N CYS A 400 5.48 -12.07 -1.99
CA CYS A 400 6.42 -10.98 -2.20
C CYS A 400 5.98 -9.65 -1.56
N ASN A 401 4.74 -9.50 -1.09
CA ASN A 401 4.19 -8.22 -0.60
C ASN A 401 4.42 -8.03 0.90
N LEU A 402 5.69 -7.94 1.29
CA LEU A 402 6.10 -7.88 2.69
C LEU A 402 6.22 -6.44 3.17
N LEU A 403 5.79 -6.19 4.41
CA LEU A 403 6.05 -4.91 5.09
C LEU A 403 7.28 -5.05 5.98
N ALA A 404 8.33 -4.29 5.67
CA ALA A 404 9.42 -4.07 6.62
C ALA A 404 8.99 -3.09 7.71
N ILE A 405 8.91 -3.54 8.97
CA ILE A 405 8.74 -2.62 10.12
C ILE A 405 10.09 -2.01 10.50
N LYS A 406 11.19 -2.71 10.24
CA LYS A 406 12.56 -2.17 10.25
C LYS A 406 13.45 -3.10 9.44
N GLU A 407 14.70 -2.70 9.22
CA GLU A 407 15.65 -3.47 8.43
C GLU A 407 15.76 -4.92 8.96
N GLY A 408 15.45 -5.89 8.09
CA GLY A 408 15.50 -7.32 8.40
C GLY A 408 14.30 -7.85 9.18
N VAL A 409 13.34 -7.02 9.58
CA VAL A 409 12.12 -7.47 10.29
C VAL A 409 10.91 -7.18 9.44
N VAL A 410 10.37 -8.23 8.82
CA VAL A 410 9.30 -8.15 7.80
C VAL A 410 8.08 -8.97 8.19
N LEU A 411 6.91 -8.55 7.72
CA LEU A 411 5.63 -9.25 7.91
C LEU A 411 5.25 -9.97 6.62
N GLY A 412 4.90 -11.24 6.74
CA GLY A 412 4.35 -12.05 5.64
C GLY A 412 3.23 -12.96 6.13
N TYR A 413 2.54 -13.60 5.19
CA TYR A 413 1.48 -14.55 5.51
C TYR A 413 2.01 -15.94 5.88
N ASP A 414 1.37 -16.57 6.86
CA ASP A 414 1.68 -17.92 7.35
C ASP A 414 1.49 -19.03 6.30
N ARG A 415 0.67 -18.80 5.27
CA ARG A 415 0.34 -19.80 4.24
C ARG A 415 1.39 -20.01 3.15
N ASN A 416 2.45 -19.19 3.13
CA ASN A 416 3.47 -19.19 2.09
C ASN A 416 4.66 -20.10 2.45
N ASP A 417 4.38 -21.39 2.67
CA ASP A 417 5.32 -22.36 3.26
C ASP A 417 6.69 -22.40 2.56
N LYS A 418 6.74 -22.40 1.21
CA LYS A 418 7.99 -22.48 0.46
C LYS A 418 8.77 -21.19 0.51
N THR A 419 8.10 -20.04 0.48
CA THR A 419 8.76 -18.75 0.72
C THR A 419 9.33 -18.71 2.15
N VAL A 420 8.60 -19.22 3.15
CA VAL A 420 9.07 -19.34 4.54
C VAL A 420 10.31 -20.24 4.63
N GLU A 421 10.33 -21.38 3.93
CA GLU A 421 11.53 -22.24 3.82
C GLU A 421 12.72 -21.47 3.24
N ALA A 422 12.50 -20.64 2.21
CA ALA A 422 13.54 -19.82 1.60
C ALA A 422 14.07 -18.74 2.57
N PHE A 423 13.21 -18.11 3.37
CA PHE A 423 13.63 -17.18 4.43
C PHE A 423 14.49 -17.86 5.50
N LYS A 424 14.10 -19.06 5.96
CA LYS A 424 14.90 -19.86 6.90
C LYS A 424 16.27 -20.22 6.32
N ALA A 425 16.31 -20.62 5.05
CA ALA A 425 17.56 -20.92 4.35
C ALA A 425 18.45 -19.69 4.19
N ALA A 426 17.86 -18.49 4.08
CA ALA A 426 18.57 -17.21 4.05
C ALA A 426 19.02 -16.72 5.44
N GLY A 427 18.74 -17.47 6.51
CA GLY A 427 19.20 -17.18 7.88
C GLY A 427 18.25 -16.30 8.70
N PHE A 428 16.99 -16.14 8.27
CA PHE A 428 15.98 -15.42 9.05
C PHE A 428 15.35 -16.34 10.10
N ASP A 429 15.14 -15.77 11.29
CA ASP A 429 14.21 -16.34 12.27
C ASP A 429 12.78 -16.23 11.75
N VAL A 430 11.94 -17.21 12.09
CA VAL A 430 10.54 -17.23 11.69
C VAL A 430 9.68 -17.41 12.93
N VAL A 431 8.74 -16.49 13.15
CA VAL A 431 7.88 -16.47 14.34
C VAL A 431 6.44 -16.17 13.98
N ASP A 432 5.50 -16.90 14.58
CA ASP A 432 4.08 -16.57 14.48
C ASP A 432 3.76 -15.32 15.31
N VAL A 433 2.98 -14.39 14.74
CA VAL A 433 2.64 -13.12 15.41
C VAL A 433 1.97 -13.32 16.77
N LYS A 434 1.20 -14.41 16.93
CA LYS A 434 0.52 -14.76 18.18
C LYS A 434 1.54 -14.99 19.29
N ASP A 435 2.59 -15.74 19.01
CA ASP A 435 3.65 -16.05 19.96
C ASP A 435 4.52 -14.80 20.19
N LEU A 436 4.85 -14.07 19.14
CA LEU A 436 5.64 -12.84 19.25
C LEU A 436 4.96 -11.79 20.13
N ILE A 437 3.65 -11.60 20.02
CA ILE A 437 2.91 -10.67 20.88
C ILE A 437 2.99 -11.06 22.35
N GLN A 438 2.87 -12.36 22.67
CA GLN A 438 3.02 -12.84 24.05
C GLN A 438 4.46 -12.66 24.57
N ASP A 439 5.45 -12.89 23.72
CA ASP A 439 6.86 -12.68 24.04
C ASP A 439 7.20 -11.19 24.25
N LEU A 440 6.58 -10.29 23.48
CA LEU A 440 6.69 -8.83 23.64
C LEU A 440 6.00 -8.36 24.92
N GLU A 441 4.81 -8.87 25.23
CA GLU A 441 4.04 -8.51 26.42
C GLU A 441 4.75 -8.96 27.71
N SER A 442 5.28 -10.19 27.71
CA SER A 442 6.04 -10.74 28.84
C SER A 442 7.43 -10.12 29.00
N GLY A 443 7.91 -9.39 27.98
CA GLY A 443 9.26 -8.83 27.95
C GLY A 443 10.37 -9.84 27.64
N LYS A 444 10.02 -11.05 27.20
CA LYS A 444 10.98 -12.06 26.70
C LYS A 444 11.69 -11.59 25.44
N VAL A 445 11.00 -10.82 24.60
CA VAL A 445 11.54 -10.21 23.38
C VAL A 445 11.34 -8.69 23.42
N ASN A 446 12.23 -7.95 22.76
CA ASN A 446 12.13 -6.49 22.64
C ASN A 446 12.11 -6.05 21.17
N ALA A 447 11.08 -5.31 20.76
CA ALA A 447 10.90 -4.78 19.40
C ALA A 447 12.09 -3.93 18.89
N GLU A 448 12.87 -3.33 19.80
CA GLU A 448 14.08 -2.59 19.46
C GLU A 448 15.24 -3.52 19.05
N THR A 449 15.32 -4.73 19.63
CA THR A 449 16.48 -5.64 19.45
C THR A 449 16.24 -6.82 18.53
N ILE A 450 14.99 -7.13 18.13
CA ILE A 450 14.71 -8.17 17.12
C ILE A 450 15.46 -7.83 15.83
N THR A 451 16.06 -8.81 15.16
CA THR A 451 16.72 -8.62 13.86
C THR A 451 16.44 -9.84 12.99
N ASP A 452 16.48 -9.68 11.67
CA ASP A 452 16.47 -10.79 10.72
C ASP A 452 15.33 -11.79 11.00
N THR A 453 14.11 -11.29 11.09
CA THR A 453 12.91 -12.05 11.46
C THR A 453 11.80 -11.87 10.44
N LEU A 454 11.27 -12.98 9.92
CA LEU A 454 10.00 -13.03 9.22
C LEU A 454 8.88 -13.32 10.24
N ILE A 455 7.98 -12.37 10.40
CA ILE A 455 6.82 -12.48 11.28
C ILE A 455 5.64 -13.00 10.46
N LEU A 456 5.13 -14.17 10.82
CA LEU A 456 4.02 -14.84 10.15
C LEU A 456 2.69 -14.38 10.71
N MET A 457 1.84 -13.92 9.81
CA MET A 457 0.52 -13.40 10.11
C MET A 457 -0.54 -14.39 9.61
N PRO A 458 -1.61 -14.65 10.41
CA PRO A 458 -2.74 -15.45 9.98
C PRO A 458 -3.38 -14.88 8.71
N SER A 459 -3.75 -15.77 7.77
CA SER A 459 -4.04 -15.37 6.39
C SER A 459 -5.21 -16.09 5.73
N ALA A 460 -6.15 -16.64 6.50
CA ALA A 460 -7.30 -17.37 5.99
C ALA A 460 -8.23 -16.52 5.13
N GLU A 461 -8.42 -15.24 5.48
CA GLU A 461 -9.37 -14.34 4.82
C GLU A 461 -8.71 -13.10 4.18
N LEU A 462 -7.77 -12.42 4.86
CA LEU A 462 -7.10 -11.22 4.35
C LEU A 462 -6.37 -11.48 3.02
N SER A 463 -5.69 -12.63 2.90
CA SER A 463 -5.00 -12.98 1.65
C SER A 463 -5.97 -13.21 0.47
N ARG A 464 -7.27 -13.41 0.71
CA ARG A 464 -8.27 -13.52 -0.36
C ARG A 464 -8.66 -12.17 -0.96
N ALA A 465 -8.39 -11.09 -0.22
CA ALA A 465 -8.58 -9.73 -0.72
C ALA A 465 -7.46 -9.29 -1.69
N ARG A 466 -6.47 -10.17 -1.97
CA ARG A 466 -5.30 -9.94 -2.84
C ARG A 466 -4.50 -8.68 -2.47
N GLY A 467 -3.90 -8.74 -1.29
CA GLY A 467 -2.91 -7.77 -0.86
C GLY A 467 -2.22 -8.25 0.42
N GLY A 468 -0.93 -7.98 0.53
CA GLY A 468 -0.13 -8.23 1.72
C GLY A 468 -0.04 -7.03 2.67
N PHE A 469 0.91 -7.09 3.59
CA PHE A 469 1.08 -6.04 4.60
C PHE A 469 1.68 -4.76 4.01
N HIS A 470 2.38 -4.85 2.88
CA HIS A 470 2.84 -3.65 2.17
C HIS A 470 1.64 -2.87 1.61
N CYS A 471 0.67 -3.55 0.99
CA CYS A 471 -0.57 -2.94 0.49
C CYS A 471 -1.40 -2.31 1.61
N MET A 472 -1.46 -2.93 2.78
CA MET A 472 -2.22 -2.45 3.95
C MET A 472 -1.50 -1.35 4.77
N SER A 473 -0.45 -0.73 4.21
CA SER A 473 0.32 0.28 4.91
C SER A 473 0.66 1.46 4.01
N LEU A 474 0.43 2.67 4.51
CA LEU A 474 0.97 3.89 3.94
C LEU A 474 1.92 4.52 4.96
N PRO A 475 3.23 4.18 4.90
CA PRO A 475 4.24 4.79 5.75
C PRO A 475 4.25 6.32 5.60
N ILE A 476 4.30 7.00 6.74
CA ILE A 476 4.38 8.46 6.84
C ILE A 476 5.76 8.89 7.35
N LEU A 477 6.34 8.10 8.26
CA LEU A 477 7.65 8.37 8.81
C LEU A 477 8.43 7.07 8.97
N ARG A 478 9.62 7.02 8.36
CA ARG A 478 10.66 6.03 8.60
C ARG A 478 11.95 6.70 9.03
N ASP A 479 12.74 6.02 9.85
CA ASP A 479 14.12 6.43 10.13
C ASP A 479 14.97 6.28 8.86
N ASN A 480 16.00 7.11 8.75
CA ASN A 480 17.03 6.93 7.72
C ASN A 480 17.83 5.65 8.01
N LEU A 481 18.41 5.06 6.96
CA LEU A 481 19.29 3.90 7.06
C LEU A 481 20.69 4.22 7.56
#